data_AF-A0A229UM35-F1
#
_entry.id   AF-A0A229UM35-F1
#
_cell.length_a   1.000
_cell.length_b   1.000
_cell.length_c   1.000
_cell.angle_alpha   90.00
_cell.angle_beta   90.00
_cell.angle_gamma   90.00
#
_symmetry.space_group_name_H-M   'P 1'
#
loop_
_entity.id
_entity.type
_entity.pdbx_description
1 polymer ?
#
loop_
_entity_poly.entity_id
_entity_poly.type
_entity_poly.pdbx_seq_one_letter_code
_entity_poly.pdbx_strand_id
1 'polypeptide(L)'
;MTFPILIRKAEAILSVSWRSVYEEKQKELTEMFAQYGDRAYGVWIQQFMAPVLEYFKEEGYHVKSGFNRTDSVEHWGPPEERERCIWYVVKHDDGTPAGTMVLQVYHSHIMLHFPRPPRLFPLETTEREQILAALSDATTRVRWDVTEERLPLPGGLPGQGPSWEYATDIALADCLRETHDGQLSSWTLDEALSHWGRYGWELISVAPSGRKLVAFFRRRLEA
;
A
#
# COMPACT_ATOMS: atom_id res chain seq x y z
N MET A 1 -23.41 -11.51 -10.22
CA MET A 1 -22.64 -10.26 -10.01
C MET A 1 -21.24 -10.48 -10.56
N THR A 2 -20.65 -9.55 -11.31
CA THR A 2 -19.28 -9.72 -11.83
C THR A 2 -18.25 -9.45 -10.73
N PHE A 3 -17.05 -10.03 -10.85
CA PHE A 3 -15.98 -9.87 -9.87
C PHE A 3 -15.61 -8.39 -9.61
N PRO A 4 -15.48 -7.51 -10.62
CA PRO A 4 -15.22 -6.09 -10.36
C PRO A 4 -16.34 -5.38 -9.58
N ILE A 5 -17.61 -5.78 -9.77
CA ILE A 5 -18.73 -5.20 -9.01
C ILE A 5 -18.69 -5.68 -7.55
N LEU A 6 -18.34 -6.94 -7.32
CA LEU A 6 -18.13 -7.51 -5.98
C LEU A 6 -17.03 -6.74 -5.23
N ILE A 7 -15.89 -6.47 -5.87
CA ILE A 7 -14.80 -5.69 -5.25
C ILE A 7 -15.23 -4.25 -4.95
N ARG A 8 -15.98 -3.58 -5.84
CA ARG A 8 -16.47 -2.22 -5.56
C ARG A 8 -17.40 -2.14 -4.35
N LYS A 9 -18.23 -3.18 -4.12
CA LYS A 9 -19.06 -3.25 -2.92
C LYS A 9 -18.22 -3.49 -1.66
N ALA A 10 -17.23 -4.38 -1.74
CA ALA A 10 -16.25 -4.59 -0.67
C ALA A 10 -15.48 -3.30 -0.34
N GLU A 11 -15.10 -2.51 -1.34
CA GLU A 11 -14.43 -1.21 -1.18
C GLU A 11 -15.29 -0.21 -0.40
N ALA A 12 -16.60 -0.20 -0.65
CA ALA A 12 -17.53 0.66 0.09
C ALA A 12 -17.57 0.28 1.57
N ILE A 13 -17.53 -1.02 1.90
CA ILE A 13 -17.46 -1.51 3.29
C ILE A 13 -16.12 -1.12 3.91
N LEU A 14 -15.01 -1.35 3.19
CA LEU A 14 -13.68 -1.01 3.64
C LEU A 14 -13.60 0.48 4.01
N SER A 15 -14.09 1.37 3.15
CA SER A 15 -14.00 2.83 3.30
C SER A 15 -14.58 3.36 4.62
N VAL A 16 -15.47 2.60 5.25
CA VAL A 16 -16.03 2.89 6.58
C VAL A 16 -15.27 2.14 7.68
N SER A 17 -15.01 0.84 7.49
CA SER A 17 -14.44 -0.01 8.56
C SER A 17 -13.04 0.40 8.96
N TRP A 18 -12.17 0.78 8.02
CA TRP A 18 -10.78 1.14 8.33
C TRP A 18 -10.69 2.31 9.31
N ARG A 19 -11.50 3.35 9.08
CA ARG A 19 -11.50 4.58 9.88
C ARG A 19 -12.05 4.31 11.26
N SER A 20 -13.18 3.58 11.34
CA SER A 20 -13.78 3.20 12.62
C SER A 20 -12.79 2.46 13.52
N VAL A 21 -12.08 1.44 12.98
CA VAL A 21 -11.10 0.67 13.75
C VAL A 21 -9.90 1.54 14.12
N TYR A 22 -9.44 2.40 13.22
CA TYR A 22 -8.30 3.29 13.49
C TYR A 22 -8.59 4.27 14.62
N GLU A 23 -9.76 4.91 14.61
CA GLU A 23 -10.17 5.89 15.63
C GLU A 23 -10.46 5.21 16.98
N GLU A 24 -11.17 4.07 16.97
CA GLU A 24 -11.51 3.35 18.20
C GLU A 24 -10.27 2.81 18.93
N LYS A 25 -9.28 2.34 18.17
CA LYS A 25 -8.13 1.61 18.72
C LYS A 25 -6.81 2.36 18.63
N GLN A 26 -6.86 3.67 18.33
CA GLN A 26 -5.67 4.47 18.10
C GLN A 26 -4.64 4.32 19.23
N LYS A 27 -5.08 4.38 20.49
CA LYS A 27 -4.19 4.26 21.66
C LYS A 27 -3.54 2.88 21.74
N GLU A 28 -4.34 1.81 21.65
CA GLU A 28 -3.85 0.42 21.71
C GLU A 28 -2.86 0.13 20.58
N LEU A 29 -3.19 0.55 19.35
CA LEU A 29 -2.32 0.38 18.19
C LEU A 29 -1.01 1.18 18.33
N THR A 30 -1.07 2.37 18.93
CA THR A 30 0.13 3.22 19.14
C THR A 30 1.07 2.57 20.14
N GLU A 31 0.52 2.06 21.25
CA GLU A 31 1.28 1.31 22.25
C GLU A 31 1.86 0.02 21.64
N MET A 32 1.07 -0.68 20.83
CA MET A 32 1.52 -1.88 20.12
C MET A 32 2.63 -1.57 19.11
N PHE A 33 2.55 -0.45 18.38
CA PHE A 33 3.59 -0.02 17.46
C PHE A 33 4.87 0.32 18.21
N ALA A 34 4.79 1.04 19.32
CA ALA A 34 5.95 1.35 20.15
C ALA A 34 6.65 0.08 20.68
N GLN A 35 5.87 -0.98 20.97
CA GLN A 35 6.42 -2.23 21.51
C GLN A 35 6.86 -3.23 20.44
N TYR A 36 6.17 -3.29 19.29
CA TYR A 36 6.31 -4.37 18.31
C TYR A 36 6.47 -3.90 16.85
N GLY A 37 6.54 -2.58 16.61
CA GLY A 37 6.67 -1.97 15.30
C GLY A 37 5.52 -2.33 14.35
N ASP A 38 5.87 -2.68 13.11
CA ASP A 38 4.92 -2.95 12.01
C ASP A 38 3.88 -4.04 12.30
N ARG A 39 4.08 -4.87 13.33
CA ARG A 39 3.07 -5.86 13.74
C ARG A 39 1.72 -5.22 14.09
N ALA A 40 1.73 -3.97 14.58
CA ALA A 40 0.51 -3.21 14.85
C ALA A 40 -0.36 -3.04 13.60
N TYR A 41 0.26 -2.85 12.43
CA TYR A 41 -0.46 -2.76 11.15
C TYR A 41 -1.15 -4.07 10.79
N GLY A 42 -0.49 -5.21 11.02
CA GLY A 42 -1.10 -6.52 10.77
C GLY A 42 -2.34 -6.76 11.63
N VAL A 43 -2.30 -6.38 12.91
CA VAL A 43 -3.46 -6.47 13.83
C VAL A 43 -4.59 -5.56 13.36
N TRP A 44 -4.27 -4.32 12.99
CA TRP A 44 -5.25 -3.38 12.46
C TRP A 44 -5.92 -3.88 11.17
N ILE A 45 -5.13 -4.36 10.21
CA ILE A 45 -5.59 -4.94 8.94
C ILE A 45 -6.57 -6.09 9.17
N GLN A 46 -6.26 -7.01 10.07
CA GLN A 46 -7.16 -8.12 10.38
C GLN A 46 -8.53 -7.66 10.87
N GLN A 47 -8.57 -6.57 11.63
CA GLN A 47 -9.80 -6.08 12.23
C GLN A 47 -10.66 -5.31 11.22
N PHE A 48 -10.09 -4.38 10.45
CA PHE A 48 -10.89 -3.64 9.49
C PHE A 48 -11.30 -4.47 8.27
N MET A 49 -10.56 -5.54 7.96
CA MET A 49 -10.94 -6.49 6.90
C MET A 49 -12.03 -7.46 7.35
N ALA A 50 -12.28 -7.65 8.65
CA ALA A 50 -13.27 -8.62 9.10
C ALA A 50 -14.68 -8.40 8.50
N PRO A 51 -15.24 -7.16 8.47
CA PRO A 51 -16.50 -6.88 7.79
C PRO A 51 -16.46 -7.14 6.29
N VAL A 52 -15.32 -6.88 5.64
CA VAL A 52 -15.13 -7.16 4.21
C VAL A 52 -15.19 -8.66 3.96
N LEU A 53 -14.50 -9.47 4.77
CA LEU A 53 -14.49 -10.92 4.62
C LEU A 53 -15.85 -11.55 4.90
N GLU A 54 -16.62 -11.02 5.86
CA GLU A 54 -17.99 -11.50 6.12
C GLU A 54 -18.90 -11.20 4.90
N TYR A 55 -18.75 -10.04 4.27
CA TYR A 55 -19.48 -9.72 3.04
C TYR A 55 -19.23 -10.74 1.91
N PHE A 56 -17.97 -11.15 1.67
CA PHE A 56 -17.68 -12.19 0.68
C PHE A 56 -18.36 -13.52 1.00
N LYS A 57 -18.34 -13.90 2.27
CA LYS A 57 -18.98 -15.13 2.76
C LYS A 57 -20.50 -15.09 2.57
N GLU A 58 -21.15 -13.96 2.85
CA GLU A 58 -22.59 -13.76 2.62
C GLU A 58 -22.97 -13.86 1.13
N GLU A 59 -22.05 -13.48 0.23
CA GLU A 59 -22.24 -13.55 -1.22
C GLU A 59 -21.82 -14.92 -1.82
N GLY A 60 -21.49 -15.91 -1.00
CA GLY A 60 -21.13 -17.27 -1.45
C GLY A 60 -19.69 -17.40 -1.98
N TYR A 61 -18.78 -16.58 -1.45
CA TYR A 61 -17.36 -16.64 -1.75
C TYR A 61 -16.53 -16.99 -0.53
N HIS A 62 -15.48 -17.76 -0.77
CA HIS A 62 -14.46 -18.07 0.21
C HIS A 62 -13.22 -17.20 0.00
N VAL A 63 -12.80 -16.52 1.07
CA VAL A 63 -11.57 -15.75 1.12
C VAL A 63 -10.76 -16.21 2.34
N LYS A 64 -9.47 -16.52 2.14
CA LYS A 64 -8.59 -16.87 3.25
C LYS A 64 -8.48 -15.70 4.22
N SER A 65 -8.85 -15.92 5.48
CA SER A 65 -8.81 -14.89 6.51
C SER A 65 -7.38 -14.61 7.00
N GLY A 66 -7.22 -13.44 7.62
CA GLY A 66 -5.98 -13.01 8.25
C GLY A 66 -5.05 -12.22 7.32
N PHE A 67 -3.99 -11.68 7.92
CA PHE A 67 -2.91 -11.02 7.20
C PHE A 67 -1.74 -12.00 7.06
N ASN A 68 -1.33 -12.30 5.83
CA ASN A 68 -0.16 -13.14 5.57
C ASN A 68 0.90 -12.35 4.80
N ARG A 69 2.07 -12.15 5.41
CA ARG A 69 3.18 -11.42 4.79
C ARG A 69 3.67 -12.08 3.50
N THR A 70 3.57 -13.41 3.37
CA THR A 70 3.96 -14.10 2.12
C THR A 70 3.03 -13.76 0.97
N ASP A 71 1.80 -13.34 1.26
CA ASP A 71 0.77 -12.98 0.29
C ASP A 71 0.69 -11.44 0.18
N SER A 72 1.85 -10.78 0.28
CA SER A 72 2.00 -9.34 0.13
C SER A 72 3.33 -8.97 -0.51
N VAL A 73 3.37 -7.79 -1.13
CA VAL A 73 4.58 -7.13 -1.62
C VAL A 73 4.61 -5.71 -1.06
N GLU A 74 5.80 -5.25 -0.71
CA GLU A 74 6.03 -3.87 -0.27
C GLU A 74 6.76 -3.13 -1.37
N HIS A 75 6.17 -2.02 -1.82
CA HIS A 75 6.80 -1.10 -2.73
C HIS A 75 7.42 0.02 -1.90
N TRP A 76 8.70 0.28 -2.18
CA TRP A 76 9.48 1.24 -1.43
C TRP A 76 9.03 2.65 -1.79
N GLY A 77 9.19 3.54 -0.81
CA GLY A 77 8.78 4.93 -0.79
C GLY A 77 9.44 5.58 0.42
N PRO A 78 9.16 6.86 0.71
CA PRO A 78 9.72 7.51 1.88
C PRO A 78 9.33 6.75 3.16
N PRO A 79 10.16 6.76 4.23
CA PRO A 79 9.88 6.04 5.47
C PRO A 79 8.51 6.36 6.10
N GLU A 80 7.97 7.55 5.85
CA GLU A 80 6.66 8.01 6.30
C GLU A 80 5.49 7.37 5.56
N GLU A 81 5.74 6.87 4.35
CA GLU A 81 4.71 6.48 3.40
C GLU A 81 5.23 5.36 2.51
N ARG A 82 5.24 4.15 3.05
CA ARG A 82 5.48 2.92 2.27
C ARG A 82 4.18 2.26 1.88
N GLU A 83 4.17 1.76 0.67
CA GLU A 83 3.03 1.05 0.12
C GLU A 83 3.19 -0.46 0.32
N ARG A 84 2.11 -1.10 0.74
CA ARG A 84 2.01 -2.56 0.73
C ARG A 84 0.75 -2.98 -0.01
N CYS A 85 0.93 -3.88 -0.97
CA CYS A 85 -0.17 -4.58 -1.62
C CYS A 85 -0.26 -6.00 -1.05
N ILE A 86 -1.43 -6.35 -0.54
CA ILE A 86 -1.75 -7.64 0.08
C ILE A 86 -2.82 -8.28 -0.80
N TRP A 87 -2.65 -9.52 -1.21
CA TRP A 87 -3.61 -10.14 -2.10
C TRP A 87 -4.34 -11.31 -1.44
N TYR A 88 -5.60 -11.44 -1.83
CA TYR A 88 -6.52 -12.46 -1.37
C TYR A 88 -7.14 -13.13 -2.61
N VAL A 89 -6.78 -14.40 -2.85
CA VAL A 89 -7.45 -15.17 -3.89
C VAL A 89 -8.86 -15.47 -3.42
N VAL A 90 -9.84 -14.96 -4.15
CA VAL A 90 -11.27 -15.15 -3.89
C VAL A 90 -11.71 -16.39 -4.65
N LYS A 91 -12.42 -17.29 -3.98
CA LYS A 91 -12.90 -18.54 -4.56
C LYS A 91 -14.41 -18.63 -4.42
N HIS A 92 -15.05 -19.32 -5.33
CA HIS A 92 -16.41 -19.81 -5.14
C HIS A 92 -16.42 -20.92 -4.08
N ASP A 93 -17.61 -21.27 -3.57
CA ASP A 93 -17.78 -22.34 -2.58
C ASP A 93 -17.31 -23.73 -3.08
N ASP A 94 -17.31 -23.95 -4.39
CA ASP A 94 -16.76 -25.16 -5.02
C ASP A 94 -15.21 -25.17 -5.09
N GLY A 95 -14.57 -24.11 -4.60
CA GLY A 95 -13.12 -23.93 -4.59
C GLY A 95 -12.53 -23.36 -5.88
N THR A 96 -13.34 -23.11 -6.91
CA THR A 96 -12.86 -22.50 -8.16
C THR A 96 -12.46 -21.03 -7.94
N PRO A 97 -11.30 -20.59 -8.44
CA PRO A 97 -10.88 -19.18 -8.30
C PRO A 97 -11.78 -18.24 -9.10
N ALA A 98 -12.29 -17.20 -8.44
CA ALA A 98 -13.10 -16.14 -9.06
C ALA A 98 -12.24 -14.93 -9.51
N GLY A 99 -11.08 -14.76 -8.88
CA GLY A 99 -10.15 -13.65 -9.11
C GLY A 99 -9.35 -13.34 -7.86
N THR A 100 -8.58 -12.26 -7.89
CA THR A 100 -7.79 -11.80 -6.75
C THR A 100 -8.24 -10.41 -6.31
N MET A 101 -8.54 -10.27 -5.02
CA MET A 101 -8.75 -8.98 -4.38
C MET A 101 -7.42 -8.49 -3.82
N VAL A 102 -6.99 -7.29 -4.19
CA VAL A 102 -5.78 -6.67 -3.65
C VAL A 102 -6.17 -5.55 -2.70
N LEU A 103 -5.67 -5.62 -1.47
CA LEU A 103 -5.68 -4.56 -0.48
C LEU A 103 -4.38 -3.77 -0.58
N GLN A 104 -4.49 -2.49 -0.95
CA GLN A 104 -3.41 -1.51 -0.97
C GLN A 104 -3.48 -0.68 0.32
N VAL A 105 -2.39 -0.64 1.06
CA VAL A 105 -2.25 0.17 2.27
C VAL A 105 -0.98 1.00 2.20
N TYR A 106 -1.07 2.24 2.67
CA TYR A 106 0.08 3.09 2.90
C TYR A 106 0.30 3.24 4.39
N HIS A 107 1.56 3.12 4.84
CA HIS A 107 1.90 3.12 6.25
C HIS A 107 3.28 3.71 6.50
N SER A 108 3.46 4.28 7.69
CA SER A 108 4.74 4.81 8.15
C SER A 108 5.54 3.74 8.89
N HIS A 109 6.83 3.65 8.61
CA HIS A 109 7.79 2.80 9.33
C HIS A 109 8.39 3.49 10.56
N ILE A 110 8.20 4.80 10.70
CA ILE A 110 8.79 5.61 11.79
C ILE A 110 7.81 5.85 12.94
N MET A 111 6.51 5.77 12.68
CA MET A 111 5.44 5.94 13.67
C MET A 111 4.17 5.24 13.22
N LEU A 112 3.23 4.97 14.12
CA LEU A 112 1.90 4.51 13.72
C LEU A 112 1.17 5.63 12.98
N HIS A 113 1.13 5.55 11.66
CA HIS A 113 0.41 6.53 10.84
C HIS A 113 0.01 5.92 9.49
N PHE A 114 -1.19 6.28 9.04
CA PHE A 114 -1.75 5.90 7.74
C PHE A 114 -1.91 7.17 6.90
N PRO A 115 -0.97 7.48 6.00
CA PRO A 115 -1.03 8.74 5.25
C PRO A 115 -2.22 8.80 4.28
N ARG A 116 -2.83 7.66 3.95
CA ARG A 116 -3.96 7.53 3.02
C ARG A 116 -4.94 6.45 3.48
N PRO A 117 -6.23 6.56 3.11
CA PRO A 117 -7.17 5.46 3.22
C PRO A 117 -6.69 4.21 2.47
N PRO A 118 -6.87 3.00 3.04
CA PRO A 118 -6.64 1.76 2.33
C PRO A 118 -7.66 1.57 1.20
N ARG A 119 -7.31 0.76 0.20
CA ARG A 119 -8.14 0.52 -0.99
C ARG A 119 -8.13 -0.94 -1.42
N LEU A 120 -9.17 -1.35 -2.11
CA LEU A 120 -9.36 -2.64 -2.76
C LEU A 120 -9.48 -2.46 -4.27
N PHE A 121 -8.77 -3.30 -5.01
CA PHE A 121 -8.96 -3.41 -6.45
C PHE A 121 -8.87 -4.87 -6.91
N PRO A 122 -9.56 -5.22 -8.03
CA PRO A 122 -9.53 -6.57 -8.58
C PRO A 122 -8.29 -6.79 -9.45
N LEU A 123 -7.79 -8.02 -9.43
CA LEU A 123 -6.96 -8.61 -10.49
C LEU A 123 -7.66 -9.87 -11.00
N GLU A 124 -7.58 -10.11 -12.31
CA GLU A 124 -8.16 -11.31 -12.93
C GLU A 124 -7.33 -12.57 -12.64
N THR A 125 -6.01 -12.41 -12.49
CA THR A 125 -5.10 -13.52 -12.19
C THR A 125 -5.23 -14.01 -10.75
N THR A 126 -5.05 -15.31 -10.55
CA THR A 126 -5.06 -15.99 -9.25
C THR A 126 -3.74 -16.68 -8.93
N GLU A 127 -2.82 -16.73 -9.89
CA GLU A 127 -1.50 -17.35 -9.74
C GLU A 127 -0.49 -16.35 -9.18
N ARG A 128 0.28 -16.80 -8.19
CA ARG A 128 1.19 -15.95 -7.39
C ARG A 128 2.15 -15.13 -8.27
N GLU A 129 2.81 -15.79 -9.22
CA GLU A 129 3.83 -15.17 -10.07
C GLU A 129 3.20 -14.10 -10.98
N GLN A 130 1.99 -14.35 -11.46
CA GLN A 130 1.25 -13.40 -12.29
C GLN A 130 0.72 -12.21 -11.47
N ILE A 131 0.26 -12.46 -10.22
CA ILE A 131 -0.11 -11.39 -9.29
C ILE A 131 1.10 -10.49 -9.01
N LEU A 132 2.26 -11.07 -8.70
CA LEU A 132 3.49 -10.32 -8.47
C LEU A 132 3.91 -9.52 -9.72
N ALA A 133 3.80 -10.11 -10.90
CA ALA A 133 4.12 -9.43 -12.16
C ALA A 133 3.19 -8.23 -12.40
N ALA A 134 1.89 -8.38 -12.13
CA ALA A 134 0.89 -7.32 -12.25
C ALA A 134 1.14 -6.19 -11.23
N LEU A 135 1.48 -6.53 -9.98
CA LEU A 135 1.78 -5.53 -8.95
C LEU A 135 3.14 -4.83 -9.15
N SER A 136 4.06 -5.43 -9.90
CA SER A 136 5.32 -4.79 -10.33
C SER A 136 5.10 -3.80 -11.49
N ASP A 137 3.87 -3.60 -11.94
CA ASP A 137 3.50 -2.52 -12.85
C ASP A 137 2.81 -1.42 -12.03
N ALA A 138 3.43 -0.24 -11.99
CA ALA A 138 2.89 0.89 -11.24
C ALA A 138 1.49 1.29 -11.73
N THR A 139 1.16 1.11 -13.01
CA THR A 139 -0.14 1.46 -13.57
C THR A 139 -1.29 0.60 -13.03
N THR A 140 -0.98 -0.60 -12.53
CA THR A 140 -1.95 -1.46 -11.83
C THR A 140 -2.34 -0.87 -10.48
N ARG A 141 -1.42 -0.20 -9.80
CA ARG A 141 -1.55 0.23 -8.40
C ARG A 141 -1.88 1.72 -8.27
N VAL A 142 -1.39 2.54 -9.19
CA VAL A 142 -1.57 4.00 -9.20
C VAL A 142 -2.84 4.35 -9.96
N ARG A 143 -3.80 4.97 -9.27
CA ARG A 143 -5.10 5.38 -9.82
C ARG A 143 -5.21 6.90 -9.82
N TRP A 144 -4.81 7.50 -10.94
CA TRP A 144 -4.87 8.95 -11.16
C TRP A 144 -6.31 9.49 -11.27
N ASP A 145 -7.26 8.59 -11.54
CA ASP A 145 -8.68 8.91 -11.71
C ASP A 145 -9.45 9.00 -10.38
N VAL A 146 -8.79 8.75 -9.25
CA VAL A 146 -9.42 8.76 -7.91
C VAL A 146 -8.84 9.88 -7.06
N THR A 147 -9.71 10.78 -6.60
CA THR A 147 -9.32 11.79 -5.60
C THR A 147 -8.90 11.11 -4.32
N GLU A 148 -7.66 11.36 -3.91
CA GLU A 148 -7.06 10.75 -2.73
C GLU A 148 -7.19 11.66 -1.52
N GLU A 149 -7.91 11.19 -0.50
CA GLU A 149 -7.83 11.78 0.83
C GLU A 149 -6.46 11.47 1.44
N ARG A 150 -5.87 12.46 2.12
CA ARG A 150 -4.63 12.27 2.87
C ARG A 150 -4.78 12.73 4.29
N LEU A 151 -4.34 11.90 5.22
CA LEU A 151 -4.32 12.25 6.62
C LEU A 151 -3.10 13.13 6.91
N PRO A 152 -3.25 14.18 7.74
CA PRO A 152 -2.12 15.00 8.13
C PRO A 152 -1.11 14.16 8.90
N LEU A 153 0.18 14.45 8.67
CA LEU A 153 1.25 13.88 9.49
C LEU A 153 0.97 14.18 10.96
N PRO A 154 1.10 13.21 11.87
CA PRO A 154 1.12 13.49 13.29
C PRO A 154 2.38 14.34 13.58
N GLY A 155 2.23 15.42 14.33
CA GLY A 155 3.21 16.51 14.38
C GLY A 155 4.65 16.09 14.71
N GLY A 156 5.61 16.72 14.01
CA GLY A 156 7.06 16.64 14.23
C GLY A 156 7.69 15.33 13.77
N LEU A 157 8.38 15.35 12.62
CA LEU A 157 9.35 14.29 12.31
C LEU A 157 10.46 14.33 13.38
N PRO A 158 10.89 13.19 13.93
CA PRO A 158 11.96 13.18 14.91
C PRO A 158 13.26 13.64 14.24
N GLY A 159 13.69 14.86 14.57
CA GLY A 159 14.97 15.41 14.13
C GLY A 159 15.52 16.35 15.19
N GLN A 160 16.55 15.91 15.92
CA GLN A 160 17.35 16.81 16.75
C GLN A 160 18.63 17.16 15.98
N GLY A 161 18.68 18.38 15.44
CA GLY A 161 19.89 19.02 14.94
C GLY A 161 20.14 18.95 13.42
N PRO A 162 21.12 19.71 12.91
CA PRO A 162 21.43 19.86 11.50
C PRO A 162 22.15 18.62 10.96
N SER A 163 21.41 17.54 10.76
CA SER A 163 21.93 16.29 10.20
C SER A 163 21.16 15.90 8.94
N TRP A 164 21.83 15.15 8.08
CA TRP A 164 21.24 14.60 6.85
C TRP A 164 20.73 13.20 7.12
N GLU A 165 19.52 12.92 6.66
CA GLU A 165 18.97 11.58 6.58
C GLU A 165 19.06 11.07 5.14
N TYR A 166 19.21 9.76 4.96
CA TYR A 166 19.33 9.11 3.64
C TYR A 166 18.36 7.94 3.54
N ALA A 167 17.81 7.74 2.35
CA ALA A 167 16.90 6.64 2.06
C ALA A 167 17.11 6.14 0.62
N THR A 168 16.61 4.94 0.34
CA THR A 168 16.70 4.30 -0.97
C THR A 168 15.37 3.77 -1.43
N ASP A 169 15.13 3.84 -2.73
CA ASP A 169 13.97 3.25 -3.40
C ASP A 169 14.42 2.29 -4.49
N ILE A 170 13.81 1.10 -4.56
CA ILE A 170 14.04 0.13 -5.64
C ILE A 170 12.79 -0.12 -6.50
N ALA A 171 11.66 0.49 -6.14
CA ALA A 171 10.37 0.38 -6.83
C ALA A 171 10.15 1.52 -7.84
N LEU A 172 10.97 2.58 -7.82
CA LEU A 172 10.90 3.65 -8.83
C LEU A 172 11.04 3.13 -10.27
N ALA A 173 11.75 2.01 -10.46
CA ALA A 173 11.87 1.33 -11.74
C ALA A 173 10.54 0.82 -12.30
N ASP A 174 9.57 0.51 -11.44
CA ASP A 174 8.24 0.02 -11.83
C ASP A 174 7.47 1.08 -12.63
N CYS A 175 7.81 2.37 -12.45
CA CYS A 175 7.22 3.51 -13.17
C CYS A 175 7.87 3.76 -14.54
N LEU A 176 9.04 3.16 -14.79
CA LEU A 176 9.83 3.39 -16.01
C LEU A 176 9.64 2.30 -17.07
N ARG A 177 8.69 1.36 -16.86
CA ARG A 177 8.41 0.30 -17.82
C ARG A 177 7.80 0.92 -19.07
N GLU A 178 8.25 0.47 -20.25
CA GLU A 178 7.68 0.88 -21.53
C GLU A 178 6.22 0.41 -21.61
N THR A 179 5.30 1.31 -21.31
CA THR A 179 3.87 1.14 -21.59
C THR A 179 3.61 1.55 -23.03
N HIS A 180 2.59 0.94 -23.68
CA HIS A 180 2.15 1.38 -25.01
C HIS A 180 1.74 2.86 -25.06
N ASP A 181 1.43 3.43 -23.89
CA ASP A 181 1.13 4.83 -23.67
C ASP A 181 2.21 5.46 -22.79
N GLY A 182 3.18 6.16 -23.40
CA GLY A 182 4.29 6.81 -22.69
C GLY A 182 3.88 7.96 -21.76
N GLN A 183 2.62 8.40 -21.79
CA GLN A 183 2.11 9.39 -20.83
C GLN A 183 1.87 8.75 -19.44
N LEU A 184 1.43 7.49 -19.41
CA LEU A 184 1.20 6.76 -18.16
C LEU A 184 2.49 6.54 -17.36
N SER A 185 3.61 6.23 -18.03
CA SER A 185 4.92 6.10 -17.39
C SER A 185 5.41 7.42 -16.79
N SER A 186 5.14 8.55 -17.45
CA SER A 186 5.49 9.87 -16.90
C SER A 186 4.70 10.19 -15.64
N TRP A 187 3.38 9.96 -15.64
CA TRP A 187 2.52 10.27 -14.50
C TRP A 187 2.79 9.40 -13.29
N THR A 188 3.03 8.10 -13.50
CA THR A 188 3.40 7.19 -12.39
C THR A 188 4.74 7.57 -11.77
N LEU A 189 5.70 8.02 -12.57
CA LEU A 189 6.97 8.53 -12.06
C LEU A 189 6.80 9.85 -11.28
N ASP A 190 6.02 10.79 -11.81
CA ASP A 190 5.72 12.06 -11.14
C ASP A 190 5.02 11.82 -9.80
N GLU A 191 4.04 10.89 -9.77
CA GLU A 191 3.33 10.48 -8.56
C GLU A 191 4.31 9.89 -7.54
N ALA A 192 5.16 8.95 -7.96
CA ALA A 192 6.16 8.33 -7.09
C ALA A 192 7.13 9.35 -6.49
N LEU A 193 7.69 10.25 -7.32
CA LEU A 193 8.61 11.31 -6.86
C LEU A 193 7.91 12.34 -5.96
N SER A 194 6.62 12.60 -6.18
CA SER A 194 5.84 13.52 -5.34
C SER A 194 5.71 13.03 -3.90
N HIS A 195 5.69 11.71 -3.67
CA HIS A 195 5.67 11.16 -2.30
C HIS A 195 6.95 11.50 -1.57
N TRP A 196 8.10 11.31 -2.21
CA TRP A 196 9.39 11.68 -1.65
C TRP A 196 9.48 13.17 -1.33
N GLY A 197 9.18 14.02 -2.32
CA GLY A 197 9.26 15.49 -2.17
C GLY A 197 8.35 16.04 -1.06
N ARG A 198 7.18 15.43 -0.84
CA ARG A 198 6.23 15.83 0.22
C ARG A 198 6.82 15.78 1.63
N TYR A 199 7.73 14.84 1.89
CA TYR A 199 8.41 14.71 3.19
C TYR A 199 9.81 15.34 3.19
N GLY A 200 10.06 16.25 2.24
CA GLY A 200 11.33 16.98 2.14
C GLY A 200 12.49 16.17 1.56
N TRP A 201 12.22 15.00 0.98
CA TRP A 201 13.26 14.18 0.36
C TRP A 201 13.62 14.69 -1.03
N GLU A 202 14.92 14.82 -1.28
CA GLU A 202 15.53 15.18 -2.54
C GLU A 202 16.12 13.93 -3.19
N LEU A 203 15.81 13.68 -4.46
CA LEU A 203 16.52 12.69 -5.26
C LEU A 203 17.95 13.17 -5.53
N ILE A 204 18.94 12.37 -5.18
CA ILE A 204 20.37 12.70 -5.34
C ILE A 204 20.96 11.99 -6.55
N SER A 205 20.65 10.70 -6.67
CA SER A 205 21.28 9.82 -7.65
C SER A 205 20.41 8.61 -7.93
N VAL A 206 20.58 8.06 -9.12
CA VAL A 206 19.95 6.82 -9.56
C VAL A 206 21.06 5.93 -10.12
N ALA A 207 21.20 4.71 -9.61
CA ALA A 207 22.23 3.78 -10.04
C ALA A 207 21.64 2.40 -10.37
N PRO A 208 22.11 1.73 -11.43
CA PRO A 208 21.77 0.34 -11.66
C PRO A 208 22.48 -0.56 -10.63
N SER A 209 21.77 -1.56 -10.11
CA SER A 209 22.30 -2.62 -9.24
C SER A 209 21.74 -3.97 -9.70
N GLY A 210 22.53 -4.68 -10.51
CA GLY A 210 22.10 -5.91 -11.18
C GLY A 210 20.93 -5.66 -12.15
N ARG A 211 19.80 -6.32 -11.92
CA ARG A 211 18.56 -6.14 -12.71
C ARG A 211 17.62 -5.06 -12.15
N LYS A 212 18.05 -4.35 -11.11
CA LYS A 212 17.24 -3.34 -10.42
C LYS A 212 17.87 -1.97 -10.59
N LEU A 213 17.04 -0.93 -10.48
CA LEU A 213 17.48 0.45 -10.37
C LEU A 213 17.25 0.89 -8.93
N VAL A 214 18.26 1.55 -8.35
CA VAL A 214 18.23 2.04 -6.98
C VAL A 214 18.30 3.57 -7.03
N ALA A 215 17.26 4.22 -6.54
CA ALA A 215 17.23 5.67 -6.35
C ALA A 215 17.65 6.01 -4.91
N PHE A 216 18.48 7.05 -4.77
CA PHE A 216 19.02 7.51 -3.49
C PHE A 216 18.46 8.88 -3.17
N PHE A 217 17.90 9.03 -1.98
CA PHE A 217 17.28 10.25 -1.50
C PHE A 217 17.98 10.75 -0.23
N ARG A 218 17.93 12.07 -0.01
CA ARG A 218 18.29 12.68 1.28
C ARG A 218 17.27 13.73 1.70
N ARG A 219 17.23 14.04 2.98
CA ARG A 219 16.58 15.25 3.48
C ARG A 219 17.38 15.89 4.61
N ARG A 220 17.17 17.17 4.82
CA ARG A 220 17.64 17.85 6.03
C ARG A 220 16.64 17.64 7.15
N LEU A 221 17.14 17.31 8.33
CA LEU A 221 16.35 17.41 9.55
C LEU A 221 16.35 18.88 9.98
N GLU A 222 15.18 19.50 9.95
CA GLU A 222 14.98 20.84 10.51
C GLU A 222 14.98 20.75 12.04
N ALA A 223 15.50 21.79 12.70
CA ALA A 223 15.67 21.85 14.16
C ALA A 223 14.40 22.34 14.87
#